data_AF-A0A2P2IBP9-F1
#
_entry.id   AF-A0A2P2IBP9-F1
#
_cell.length_a   1.000
_cell.length_b   1.000
_cell.length_c   1.000
_cell.angle_alpha   90.00
_cell.angle_beta   90.00
_cell.angle_gamma   90.00
#
_symmetry.space_group_name_H-M   'P 1'
#
loop_
_entity.id
_entity.type
_entity.pdbx_description
1 polymer ?
#
loop_
_entity_poly.entity_id
_entity_poly.type
_entity_poly.pdbx_seq_one_letter_code
_entity_poly.pdbx_strand_id
1 'polypeptide(L)'
;MPESITVEDYMQEVKEDIDSPPTSTFVTRMGQCRQTVLDLEEGLDKDREGLARMKKTVKNMHNTGQGFVVSGLELSDGLQKLAHLGWRVDENKLSEACHKFSVVIKEHSQLLSQLLTNQRNNLVSPLDSALKGDLKGVKGDLKRPFDKAAKDYDTKFVKIEKERKQQ
;
A
#
# COMPACT_ATOMS: atom_id res chain seq x y z
N MET A 1 17.30 7.89 15.68
CA MET A 1 17.06 6.43 15.66
C MET A 1 18.42 5.76 15.76
N PRO A 2 18.58 4.68 16.54
CA PRO A 2 19.83 3.91 16.49
C PRO A 2 20.11 3.49 15.04
N GLU A 3 21.36 3.56 14.59
CA GLU A 3 21.73 3.22 13.22
C GLU A 3 21.38 1.76 12.94
N SER A 4 20.59 1.52 11.89
CA SER A 4 20.32 0.18 11.39
C SER A 4 21.61 -0.42 10.83
N ILE A 5 21.85 -1.72 11.06
CA ILE A 5 22.98 -2.39 10.42
C ILE A 5 22.69 -2.51 8.91
N THR A 6 23.64 -2.11 8.06
CA THR A 6 23.47 -2.27 6.61
C THR A 6 23.67 -3.74 6.23
N VAL A 7 23.22 -4.12 5.02
CA VAL A 7 23.44 -5.49 4.52
C VAL A 7 24.94 -5.76 4.34
N GLU A 8 25.71 -4.77 3.89
CA GLU A 8 27.16 -4.89 3.71
C GLU A 8 27.87 -5.10 5.05
N ASP A 9 27.55 -4.29 6.06
CA ASP A 9 28.10 -4.44 7.42
C ASP A 9 27.74 -5.81 8.00
N TYR A 10 26.48 -6.22 7.87
CA TYR A 10 26.03 -7.53 8.36
C TYR A 10 26.78 -8.68 7.67
N MET A 11 26.98 -8.61 6.36
CA MET A 11 27.73 -9.61 5.61
C MET A 11 29.20 -9.66 6.01
N GLN A 12 29.82 -8.51 6.25
CA GLN A 12 31.20 -8.44 6.72
C GLN A 12 31.33 -9.08 8.11
N GLU A 13 30.47 -8.71 9.05
CA GLU A 13 30.47 -9.22 10.42
C GLU A 13 30.24 -10.74 10.47
N VAL A 14 29.30 -11.25 9.66
CA VAL A 14 29.06 -12.70 9.53
C VAL A 14 30.27 -13.41 8.93
N LYS A 15 30.93 -12.80 7.95
CA LYS A 15 32.13 -13.38 7.34
C LYS A 15 33.28 -13.47 8.34
N GLU A 16 33.52 -12.41 9.10
CA GLU A 16 34.53 -12.40 10.16
C GLU A 16 34.23 -13.45 11.25
N ASP A 17 32.95 -13.64 11.59
CA ASP A 17 32.50 -14.67 12.53
C ASP A 17 32.76 -16.10 12.03
N ILE A 18 32.58 -16.34 10.74
CA ILE A 18 32.84 -17.64 10.11
C ILE A 18 34.35 -17.89 9.95
N ASP A 19 35.10 -16.89 9.50
CA ASP A 19 36.53 -17.01 9.19
C ASP A 19 37.38 -17.10 10.46
N SER A 20 36.95 -16.47 11.57
CA SER A 20 37.67 -16.49 12.84
C SER A 20 36.75 -16.50 14.08
N PRO A 21 36.00 -17.60 14.32
CA PRO A 21 35.02 -17.68 15.40
C PRO A 21 35.55 -17.35 16.81
N PRO A 22 36.77 -17.77 17.24
CA PRO A 22 37.26 -17.52 18.59
C PRO A 22 37.57 -16.05 18.90
N THR A 23 37.78 -15.22 17.88
CA THR A 23 38.14 -13.79 17.99
C THR A 23 37.05 -12.86 17.47
N SER A 24 35.99 -13.42 16.90
CA SER A 24 34.83 -12.68 16.40
C SER A 24 34.18 -11.85 17.50
N THR A 25 33.71 -10.66 17.12
CA THR A 25 32.91 -9.79 17.99
C THR A 25 31.45 -9.69 17.56
N PHE A 26 31.02 -10.53 16.60
CA PHE A 26 29.69 -10.49 16.01
C PHE A 26 28.55 -10.56 17.05
N VAL A 27 28.73 -11.31 18.15
CA VAL A 27 27.76 -11.38 19.26
C VAL A 27 27.41 -10.01 19.83
N THR A 28 28.33 -9.04 19.80
CA THR A 28 28.10 -7.66 20.28
C THR A 28 27.18 -6.89 19.34
N ARG A 29 27.18 -7.24 18.05
CA ARG A 29 26.37 -6.64 16.98
C ARG A 29 25.00 -7.28 16.86
N MET A 30 24.81 -8.51 17.39
CA MET A 30 23.53 -9.21 17.37
C MET A 30 22.37 -8.41 17.98
N GLY A 31 22.62 -7.58 19.01
CA GLY A 31 21.59 -6.68 19.55
C GLY A 31 21.09 -5.67 18.50
N GLN A 32 22.02 -5.08 17.74
CA GLN A 32 21.71 -4.16 16.64
C GLN A 32 21.02 -4.87 15.47
N CYS A 33 21.42 -6.10 15.14
CA CYS A 33 20.73 -6.93 14.14
C CYS A 33 19.26 -7.17 14.52
N ARG A 34 19.01 -7.55 15.78
CA ARG A 34 17.65 -7.77 16.30
C ARG A 34 16.80 -6.49 16.23
N GLN A 35 17.38 -5.35 16.63
CA GLN A 35 16.68 -4.06 16.55
C GLN A 35 16.37 -3.68 15.10
N THR A 36 17.33 -3.84 14.19
CA THR A 36 17.14 -3.54 12.76
C THR A 36 16.01 -4.37 12.15
N VAL A 37 15.97 -5.68 12.43
CA VAL A 37 14.89 -6.56 11.96
C VAL A 37 13.54 -6.18 12.56
N LEU A 38 13.49 -5.79 13.84
CA LEU A 38 12.26 -5.28 14.47
C LEU A 38 11.75 -4.02 13.78
N ASP A 39 12.62 -3.04 13.55
CA ASP A 39 12.24 -1.77 12.92
C ASP A 39 11.75 -1.99 11.47
N LEU A 40 12.41 -2.87 10.72
CA LEU A 40 12.01 -3.25 9.36
C LEU A 40 10.65 -3.98 9.35
N GLU A 41 10.42 -4.90 10.29
CA GLU A 41 9.14 -5.62 10.41
C GLU A 41 8.00 -4.66 10.75
N GLU A 42 8.22 -3.68 11.64
CA GLU A 42 7.24 -2.64 11.94
C GLU A 42 6.97 -1.70 10.76
N GLY A 43 8.00 -1.32 10.01
CA GLY A 43 7.87 -0.54 8.78
C GLY A 43 7.02 -1.26 7.74
N LEU A 44 7.35 -2.53 7.50
CA LEU A 44 6.64 -3.38 6.53
C LEU A 44 5.16 -3.57 6.87
N ASP A 45 4.85 -3.74 8.16
CA ASP A 45 3.47 -3.85 8.66
C ASP A 45 2.67 -2.55 8.40
N LYS A 46 3.28 -1.40 8.69
CA LYS A 46 2.69 -0.07 8.41
C LYS A 46 2.46 0.14 6.92
N ASP A 47 3.40 -0.27 6.07
CA ASP A 47 3.29 -0.16 4.61
C ASP A 47 2.16 -1.04 4.05
N ARG A 48 2.08 -2.30 4.50
CA ARG A 48 0.98 -3.21 4.15
C ARG A 48 -0.38 -2.60 4.48
N GLU A 49 -0.53 -2.10 5.70
CA GLU A 49 -1.76 -1.45 6.12
C GLU A 49 -2.06 -0.18 5.32
N GLY A 50 -1.06 0.67 5.10
CA GLY A 50 -1.17 1.92 4.34
C GLY A 50 -1.67 1.67 2.92
N LEU A 51 -1.05 0.72 2.23
CA LEU A 51 -1.42 0.35 0.86
C LEU A 51 -2.80 -0.32 0.80
N ALA A 52 -3.15 -1.17 1.78
CA ALA A 52 -4.47 -1.76 1.87
C ALA A 52 -5.57 -0.70 2.08
N ARG A 53 -5.33 0.29 2.96
CA ARG A 53 -6.21 1.44 3.16
C ARG A 53 -6.34 2.29 1.90
N MET A 54 -5.24 2.58 1.22
CA MET A 54 -5.24 3.34 -0.03
C MET A 54 -6.08 2.64 -1.10
N LYS A 55 -5.88 1.34 -1.30
CA LYS A 55 -6.66 0.52 -2.23
C LYS A 55 -8.16 0.56 -1.91
N LYS A 56 -8.52 0.42 -0.63
CA LYS A 56 -9.92 0.51 -0.19
C LYS A 56 -10.51 1.89 -0.49
N THR A 57 -9.74 2.95 -0.25
CA THR A 57 -10.15 4.33 -0.51
C THR A 57 -10.41 4.57 -1.99
N VAL A 58 -9.50 4.13 -2.87
CA VAL A 58 -9.69 4.25 -4.33
C VAL A 58 -10.94 3.50 -4.80
N LYS A 59 -11.18 2.29 -4.27
CA LYS A 59 -12.40 1.52 -4.59
C LYS A 59 -13.67 2.26 -4.13
N ASN A 60 -13.65 2.85 -2.93
CA ASN A 60 -14.78 3.62 -2.42
C ASN A 60 -15.03 4.88 -3.26
N MET A 61 -13.98 5.63 -3.61
CA MET A 61 -14.07 6.79 -4.50
C MET A 61 -14.70 6.43 -5.84
N HIS A 62 -14.27 5.32 -6.45
CA HIS A 62 -14.85 4.83 -7.68
C HIS A 62 -16.34 4.49 -7.51
N ASN A 63 -16.72 3.75 -6.47
CA ASN A 63 -18.11 3.35 -6.24
C ASN A 63 -19.03 4.56 -5.99
N THR A 64 -18.64 5.47 -5.10
CA THR A 64 -19.41 6.69 -4.82
C THR A 64 -19.48 7.58 -6.05
N GLY A 65 -18.38 7.72 -6.78
CA GLY A 65 -18.34 8.49 -8.02
C GLY A 65 -19.23 7.91 -9.11
N GLN A 66 -19.30 6.58 -9.25
CA GLN A 66 -20.26 5.93 -10.17
C GLN A 66 -21.71 6.25 -9.80
N GLY A 67 -22.03 6.31 -8.51
CA GLY A 67 -23.35 6.77 -8.05
C GLY A 67 -23.66 8.21 -8.51
N PHE A 68 -22.69 9.13 -8.37
CA PHE A 68 -22.85 10.50 -8.84
C PHE A 68 -23.04 10.59 -10.38
N VAL A 69 -22.31 9.76 -11.14
CA VAL A 69 -22.47 9.67 -12.60
C VAL A 69 -23.90 9.24 -12.96
N VAL A 70 -24.44 8.22 -12.30
CA VAL A 70 -25.81 7.74 -12.54
C VAL A 70 -26.82 8.84 -12.24
N SER A 71 -26.74 9.48 -11.08
CA SER A 71 -27.66 10.58 -10.73
C SER A 71 -27.54 11.78 -11.67
N GLY A 72 -26.33 12.10 -12.14
CA GLY A 72 -26.11 13.13 -13.14
C GLY A 72 -26.78 12.81 -14.47
N LEU A 73 -26.69 11.56 -14.94
CA LEU A 73 -27.37 11.12 -16.17
C LEU A 73 -28.90 11.14 -16.03
N GLU A 74 -29.44 10.74 -14.88
CA GLU A 74 -30.88 10.83 -14.58
C GLU A 74 -31.37 12.28 -14.58
N LEU A 75 -30.62 13.20 -13.95
CA LEU A 75 -30.93 14.64 -13.96
C LEU A 75 -30.89 15.20 -15.39
N SER A 76 -29.87 14.84 -16.16
CA SER A 76 -29.76 15.22 -17.57
C SER A 76 -30.99 14.75 -18.38
N ASP A 77 -31.41 13.50 -18.23
CA ASP A 77 -32.59 12.95 -18.90
C ASP A 77 -33.89 13.70 -18.49
N GLY A 78 -34.07 13.98 -17.21
CA GLY A 78 -35.19 14.80 -16.72
C GLY A 78 -35.22 16.19 -17.35
N LEU A 79 -34.08 16.88 -17.42
CA LEU A 79 -33.96 18.18 -18.08
C LEU A 79 -34.22 18.10 -19.58
N GLN A 80 -33.78 17.01 -20.23
CA GLN A 80 -34.05 16.79 -21.64
C GLN A 80 -35.56 16.64 -21.87
N LYS A 81 -36.24 15.80 -21.08
CA LYS A 81 -37.70 15.63 -21.15
C LYS A 81 -38.43 16.95 -20.94
N LEU A 82 -38.03 17.73 -19.91
CA LEU A 82 -38.60 19.06 -19.67
C LEU A 82 -38.44 19.97 -20.89
N ALA A 83 -37.26 20.00 -21.53
CA ALA A 83 -37.05 20.82 -22.73
C ALA A 83 -38.03 20.45 -23.87
N HIS A 84 -38.43 19.19 -23.98
CA HIS A 84 -39.30 18.68 -25.05
C HIS A 84 -40.81 18.81 -24.77
N LEU A 85 -41.23 19.22 -23.57
CA LEU A 85 -42.66 19.31 -23.22
C LEU A 85 -43.44 20.39 -23.99
N GLY A 86 -42.78 21.21 -24.83
CA GLY A 86 -43.46 22.20 -25.66
C GLY A 86 -44.11 23.30 -24.83
N TRP A 87 -43.28 24.01 -24.07
CA TRP A 87 -43.68 25.18 -23.28
C TRP A 87 -44.29 26.28 -24.16
N ARG A 88 -45.02 27.23 -23.55
CA ARG A 88 -45.64 28.33 -24.31
C ARG A 88 -44.56 29.13 -25.06
N VAL A 89 -44.95 29.87 -26.11
CA VAL A 89 -44.01 30.61 -26.99
C VAL A 89 -43.09 31.58 -26.22
N ASP A 90 -43.59 32.08 -25.09
CA ASP A 90 -42.95 32.95 -24.10
C ASP A 90 -41.93 32.23 -23.19
N GLU A 91 -41.89 30.90 -23.18
CA GLU A 91 -41.01 30.05 -22.36
C GLU A 91 -39.90 29.34 -23.19
N ASN A 92 -39.71 29.73 -24.46
CA ASN A 92 -38.65 29.19 -25.34
C ASN A 92 -37.24 29.27 -24.72
N LYS A 93 -36.96 30.34 -23.97
CA LYS A 93 -35.67 30.50 -23.26
C LYS A 93 -35.47 29.47 -22.15
N LEU A 94 -36.55 29.05 -21.49
CA LEU A 94 -36.51 28.05 -20.44
C LEU A 94 -36.25 26.66 -21.04
N SER A 95 -36.94 26.31 -22.13
CA SER A 95 -36.67 25.07 -22.87
C SER A 95 -35.20 25.00 -23.35
N GLU A 96 -34.70 26.10 -23.93
CA GLU A 96 -33.30 26.19 -24.37
C GLU A 96 -32.32 26.05 -23.20
N ALA A 97 -32.60 26.68 -22.05
CA ALA A 97 -31.79 26.53 -20.84
C ALA A 97 -31.78 25.09 -20.33
N CYS A 98 -32.95 24.44 -20.22
CA CYS A 98 -33.06 23.04 -19.83
C CYS A 98 -32.26 22.12 -20.76
N HIS A 99 -32.32 22.36 -22.08
CA HIS A 99 -31.54 21.60 -23.05
C HIS A 99 -30.03 21.80 -22.85
N LYS A 100 -29.56 23.04 -22.70
CA LYS A 100 -28.15 23.34 -22.46
C LYS A 100 -27.63 22.70 -21.17
N PHE A 101 -28.37 22.80 -20.07
CA PHE A 101 -27.99 22.16 -18.81
C PHE A 101 -27.98 20.63 -18.93
N SER A 102 -28.95 20.04 -19.63
CA SER A 102 -28.97 18.60 -19.90
C SER A 102 -27.67 18.14 -20.58
N VAL A 103 -27.27 18.82 -21.65
CA VAL A 103 -26.03 18.52 -22.39
C VAL A 103 -24.81 18.63 -21.49
N VAL A 104 -24.66 19.76 -20.76
CA VAL A 104 -23.51 19.99 -19.87
C VAL A 104 -23.40 18.93 -18.78
N ILE A 105 -24.52 18.59 -18.13
CA ILE A 105 -24.54 17.60 -17.05
C ILE A 105 -24.20 16.21 -17.58
N LYS A 106 -24.69 15.86 -18.78
CA LYS A 106 -24.37 14.59 -19.43
C LYS A 106 -22.88 14.47 -19.74
N GLU A 107 -22.30 15.47 -20.39
CA GLU A 107 -20.88 15.48 -20.75
C GLU A 107 -19.98 15.45 -19.51
N HIS A 108 -20.30 16.25 -18.49
CA HIS A 108 -19.59 16.22 -17.21
C HIS A 108 -19.64 14.83 -16.55
N SER A 109 -20.81 14.18 -16.54
CA SER A 109 -20.99 12.85 -15.96
C SER A 109 -20.19 11.78 -16.73
N GLN A 110 -20.13 11.88 -18.06
CA GLN A 110 -19.34 10.98 -18.90
C GLN A 110 -17.84 11.14 -18.66
N LEU A 111 -17.34 12.38 -18.63
CA LEU A 111 -15.94 12.67 -18.33
C LEU A 111 -15.55 12.19 -16.93
N LEU A 112 -16.40 12.42 -15.94
CA LEU A 112 -16.18 11.92 -14.58
C LEU A 112 -16.12 10.39 -14.55
N SER A 113 -17.00 9.69 -15.26
CA SER A 113 -16.98 8.22 -15.32
C SER A 113 -15.68 7.68 -15.90
N GLN A 114 -15.17 8.31 -16.97
CA GLN A 114 -13.88 7.97 -17.57
C GLN A 114 -12.73 8.21 -16.60
N LEU A 115 -12.71 9.36 -15.93
CA LEU A 115 -11.70 9.70 -14.92
C LEU A 115 -11.67 8.66 -13.78
N LEU A 116 -12.84 8.34 -13.21
CA LEU A 116 -12.95 7.37 -12.12
C LEU A 116 -12.51 5.96 -12.53
N THR A 117 -12.78 5.59 -13.77
CA THR A 117 -12.36 4.28 -14.32
C THR A 117 -10.86 4.24 -14.53
N ASN A 118 -10.28 5.29 -15.12
CA ASN A 118 -8.83 5.41 -15.33
C ASN A 118 -8.08 5.43 -13.99
N GLN A 119 -8.54 6.23 -13.02
CA GLN A 119 -7.94 6.29 -11.69
C GLN A 119 -8.00 4.92 -10.99
N ARG A 120 -9.16 4.23 -11.04
CA ARG A 120 -9.28 2.88 -10.48
C ARG A 120 -8.29 1.92 -11.13
N ASN A 121 -8.19 1.90 -12.46
CA ASN A 121 -7.34 0.95 -13.17
C ASN A 121 -5.85 1.20 -12.89
N ASN A 122 -5.44 2.47 -12.92
CA ASN A 122 -4.04 2.87 -12.70
C ASN A 122 -3.59 2.68 -11.25
N LEU A 123 -4.49 2.72 -10.27
CA LEU A 123 -4.12 2.60 -8.85
C LEU A 123 -4.43 1.23 -8.27
N VAL A 124 -5.61 0.65 -8.53
CA VAL A 124 -6.01 -0.60 -7.88
C VAL A 124 -5.15 -1.77 -8.33
N SER A 125 -4.81 -1.87 -9.62
CA SER A 125 -4.02 -2.99 -10.14
C SER A 125 -2.60 -3.04 -9.55
N PRO A 126 -1.80 -1.96 -9.58
CA PRO A 126 -0.49 -1.95 -8.92
C PRO A 126 -0.57 -2.20 -7.41
N LEU A 127 -1.56 -1.62 -6.72
CA LEU A 127 -1.77 -1.86 -5.29
C LEU A 127 -2.12 -3.34 -5.00
N ASP A 128 -2.95 -3.97 -5.83
CA ASP A 128 -3.26 -5.39 -5.72
C ASP A 128 -2.01 -6.26 -5.93
N SER A 129 -1.20 -5.94 -6.94
CA SER A 129 0.05 -6.65 -7.23
C SER A 129 1.05 -6.53 -6.09
N ALA A 130 1.28 -5.33 -5.56
CA ALA A 130 2.19 -5.12 -4.44
C ALA A 130 1.74 -5.88 -3.18
N LEU A 131 0.45 -5.80 -2.83
CA LEU A 131 -0.09 -6.47 -1.63
C LEU A 131 -0.12 -8.01 -1.73
N LYS A 132 -0.21 -8.56 -2.95
CA LYS A 132 -0.26 -10.01 -3.18
C LYS A 132 1.07 -10.62 -3.58
N GLY A 133 2.02 -9.80 -4.04
CA GLY A 133 3.38 -10.19 -4.40
C GLY A 133 4.34 -9.84 -3.28
N ASP A 134 5.05 -8.72 -3.43
CA ASP A 134 6.19 -8.33 -2.60
C ASP A 134 5.83 -8.17 -1.11
N LEU A 135 4.63 -7.66 -0.82
CA LEU A 135 4.17 -7.39 0.54
C LEU A 135 3.24 -8.47 1.08
N LYS A 136 3.18 -9.64 0.43
CA LYS A 136 2.37 -10.76 0.89
C LYS A 136 2.81 -11.22 2.29
N GLY A 137 1.88 -11.79 3.05
CA GLY A 137 2.12 -12.36 4.37
C GLY A 137 1.54 -11.50 5.48
N VAL A 138 1.79 -11.91 6.71
CA VAL A 138 1.38 -11.18 7.92
C VAL A 138 2.60 -10.76 8.73
N LYS A 139 2.36 -9.88 9.70
CA LYS A 139 3.37 -9.47 10.66
C LYS A 139 4.04 -10.68 11.32
N GLY A 140 5.36 -10.69 11.28
CA GLY A 140 6.24 -11.68 11.88
C GLY A 140 6.64 -12.83 10.94
N ASP A 141 6.06 -12.96 9.75
CA ASP A 141 6.41 -14.07 8.84
C ASP A 141 7.88 -14.01 8.39
N LEU A 142 8.41 -12.81 8.15
CA LEU A 142 9.82 -12.61 7.75
C LEU A 142 10.76 -12.57 8.96
N LYS A 143 10.31 -12.05 10.10
CA LYS A 143 11.09 -12.06 11.35
C LYS A 143 11.26 -13.45 11.97
N ARG A 144 10.29 -14.36 11.85
CA ARG A 144 10.34 -15.70 12.49
C ARG A 144 11.59 -16.52 12.13
N PRO A 145 11.98 -16.66 10.84
CA PRO A 145 13.22 -17.35 10.47
C PRO A 145 14.47 -16.74 11.11
N PHE A 146 14.54 -15.40 11.16
CA PHE A 146 15.63 -14.69 11.83
C PHE A 146 15.65 -14.97 13.33
N ASP A 147 14.52 -14.86 14.03
CA ASP A 147 14.43 -15.12 15.47
C ASP A 147 14.89 -16.54 15.82
N LYS A 148 14.56 -17.52 14.98
CA LYS A 148 15.02 -18.91 15.11
C LYS A 148 16.54 -19.02 14.92
N ALA A 149 17.07 -18.51 13.81
CA ALA A 149 18.50 -18.57 13.51
C ALA A 149 19.35 -17.85 14.57
N ALA A 150 18.88 -16.69 15.04
CA ALA A 150 19.54 -15.93 16.08
C ALA A 150 19.57 -16.67 17.43
N LYS A 151 18.50 -17.41 17.78
CA LYS A 151 18.49 -18.25 18.98
C LYS A 151 19.44 -19.45 18.87
N ASP A 152 19.52 -20.05 17.70
CA ASP A 152 20.45 -21.15 17.42
C ASP A 152 21.91 -20.65 17.50
N TYR A 153 22.17 -19.45 16.98
CA TYR A 153 23.47 -18.76 17.11
C TYR A 153 23.85 -18.55 18.58
N ASP A 154 22.98 -17.93 19.39
CA ASP A 154 23.24 -17.66 20.81
C ASP A 154 23.60 -18.95 21.58
N THR A 155 22.90 -20.04 21.27
CA THR A 155 23.14 -21.36 21.88
C THR A 155 24.52 -21.91 21.53
N LYS A 156 24.92 -21.82 20.25
CA LYS A 156 26.24 -22.29 19.79
C LYS A 156 27.36 -21.41 20.35
N PHE A 157 27.16 -20.10 20.38
CA PHE A 157 28.12 -19.15 20.94
C PHE A 157 28.41 -19.46 22.42
N VAL A 158 27.37 -19.67 23.24
CA VAL A 158 27.53 -20.04 24.66
C VAL A 158 28.29 -21.37 24.83
N LYS A 159 28.10 -22.34 23.92
CA LYS A 159 28.85 -23.60 23.95
C LYS A 159 30.34 -23.39 23.69
N ILE A 160 30.69 -22.62 22.65
CA ILE A 160 32.07 -22.30 22.28
C ILE A 160 32.77 -21.51 23.41
N GLU A 161 32.08 -20.53 24.01
CA GLU A 161 32.61 -19.76 25.15
C GLU A 161 32.92 -20.63 26.37
N LYS A 162 32.12 -21.67 26.63
CA LYS A 162 32.37 -22.62 27.72
C LYS A 162 33.55 -23.54 27.42
N GLU A 163 33.64 -24.07 26.20
CA GLU A 163 34.75 -24.91 25.76
C GLU A 163 36.09 -24.15 25.83
N ARG A 164 36.09 -22.85 25.46
CA ARG A 164 37.28 -21.98 25.55
C ARG A 164 37.76 -21.73 26.99
N LYS A 165 36.84 -21.62 27.96
CA LYS A 165 37.19 -21.41 29.38
C LYS A 165 37.70 -22.68 30.08
N GLN A 166 37.50 -23.84 29.47
CA GLN A 166 37.92 -25.14 29.99
C GLN A 166 39.26 -25.62 29.40
N GLN A 167 39.77 -24.95 28.37
CA GLN A 167 41.11 -25.13 27.81
C GLN A 167 42.10 -24.16 28.46
#